data_AF-A0A847FTN7-F1
#
_entry.id   AF-A0A847FTN7-F1
#
_cell.length_a   1.000
_cell.length_b   1.000
_cell.length_c   1.000
_cell.angle_alpha   90.00
_cell.angle_beta   90.00
_cell.angle_gamma   90.00
#
_symmetry.space_group_name_H-M   'P 1'
#
loop_
_entity.id
_entity.type
_entity.pdbx_description
1 polymer ?
#
loop_
_entity_poly.entity_id
_entity_poly.type
_entity_poly.pdbx_seq_one_letter_code
_entity_poly.pdbx_strand_id
1 'polypeptide(L)'
;MATVILAVIGLQALRRGRAWYTAAVLFMTLPSTLLLLVETGSLAAQPAEPFFRRAEEVAAFQCLANQEQRDVVVLASYETGNALPAWSPVFVVVGHGPESAGMAELLPRIKSFYDIDTPAGARLALLQDLRVDYVFWGPHERALGDWDPTTCDFLSTYCQAGPYLILSTQ
;
A
#
# COMPACT_ATOMS: atom_id res chain seq x y z
N MET A 1 44.14 31.71 -38.71
CA MET A 1 43.31 31.10 -39.78
C MET A 1 43.06 29.59 -39.59
N ALA A 2 43.99 28.81 -39.03
CA ALA A 2 43.83 27.35 -38.85
C ALA A 2 42.72 26.93 -37.85
N THR A 3 42.45 27.72 -36.82
CA THR A 3 41.46 27.39 -35.76
C THR A 3 40.01 27.45 -36.24
N VAL A 4 39.70 28.38 -37.15
CA VAL A 4 38.36 28.53 -37.72
C VAL A 4 38.03 27.36 -38.65
N ILE A 5 39.02 26.85 -39.37
CA ILE A 5 38.86 25.70 -40.27
C ILE A 5 38.63 24.41 -39.47
N LEU A 6 39.36 24.19 -38.37
CA LEU A 6 39.15 23.06 -37.46
C LEU A 6 37.77 23.11 -36.77
N ALA A 7 37.30 24.28 -36.36
CA ALA A 7 35.98 24.44 -35.75
C ALA A 7 34.84 24.11 -36.74
N VAL A 8 34.96 24.57 -37.99
CA VAL A 8 33.96 24.30 -39.04
C VAL A 8 33.96 22.81 -39.44
N ILE A 9 35.13 22.18 -39.55
CA ILE A 9 35.25 20.73 -39.85
C ILE A 9 34.70 19.89 -38.68
N GLY A 10 34.99 20.27 -37.44
CA GLY A 10 34.44 19.63 -36.24
C GLY A 10 32.91 19.72 -36.17
N LEU A 11 32.34 20.89 -36.50
CA LEU A 11 30.89 21.10 -36.52
C LEU A 11 30.19 20.34 -37.67
N GLN A 12 30.86 20.20 -38.82
CA GLN A 12 30.35 19.41 -39.95
C GLN A 12 30.46 17.90 -39.71
N ALA A 13 31.53 17.42 -39.08
CA ALA A 13 31.69 16.02 -38.67
C ALA A 13 30.68 15.63 -37.59
N LEU A 14 30.42 16.52 -36.62
CA LEU A 14 29.33 16.34 -35.65
C LEU A 14 27.96 16.29 -36.33
N ARG A 15 27.71 17.06 -37.39
CA ARG A 15 26.44 17.01 -38.16
C ARG A 15 26.27 15.74 -38.98
N ARG A 16 27.35 15.20 -39.56
CA ARG A 16 27.34 13.98 -40.39
C ARG A 16 27.34 12.69 -39.55
N GLY A 17 27.95 12.75 -38.35
CA GLY A 17 27.85 11.71 -37.31
C GLY A 17 26.60 11.83 -36.43
N ARG A 18 25.93 12.98 -36.44
CA ARG A 18 24.79 13.26 -35.55
C ARG A 18 23.70 12.21 -35.65
N ALA A 19 23.37 11.80 -36.88
CA ALA A 19 22.27 10.88 -37.14
C ALA A 19 22.49 9.50 -36.48
N TRP A 20 23.71 8.97 -36.52
CA TRP A 20 24.01 7.67 -35.91
C TRP A 20 24.17 7.78 -34.39
N TYR A 21 24.75 8.88 -33.87
CA TYR A 21 24.79 9.12 -32.43
C TYR A 21 23.37 9.34 -31.86
N THR A 22 22.52 10.12 -32.54
CA THR A 22 21.12 10.29 -32.15
C THR A 22 20.37 8.97 -32.26
N ALA A 23 20.62 8.16 -33.29
CA ALA A 23 19.99 6.84 -33.43
C ALA A 23 20.46 5.86 -32.35
N ALA A 24 21.75 5.86 -31.99
CA ALA A 24 22.29 5.03 -30.93
C ALA A 24 21.74 5.43 -29.55
N VAL A 25 21.65 6.73 -29.28
CA VAL A 25 21.03 7.25 -28.05
C VAL A 25 19.54 6.88 -28.03
N LEU A 26 18.80 7.08 -29.13
CA LEU A 26 17.39 6.66 -29.22
C LEU A 26 17.27 5.15 -29.00
N PHE A 27 18.12 4.34 -29.63
CA PHE A 27 18.08 2.88 -29.50
C PHE A 27 18.41 2.39 -28.09
N MET A 28 19.24 3.12 -27.33
CA MET A 28 19.51 2.80 -25.93
C MET A 28 18.41 3.29 -24.97
N THR A 29 17.70 4.37 -25.28
CA THR A 29 16.69 4.94 -24.38
C THR A 29 15.26 4.50 -24.69
N LEU A 30 14.95 4.21 -25.95
CA LEU A 30 13.64 3.74 -26.41
C LEU A 30 13.18 2.43 -25.74
N PRO A 31 14.03 1.41 -25.53
CA PRO A 31 13.58 0.16 -24.91
C PRO A 31 13.02 0.40 -23.52
N SER A 32 13.68 1.24 -22.71
CA SER A 32 13.22 1.59 -21.37
C SER A 32 11.87 2.31 -21.42
N THR A 33 11.69 3.27 -22.32
CA THR A 33 10.41 3.99 -22.48
C THR A 33 9.30 3.07 -22.96
N LEU A 34 9.58 2.17 -23.92
CA LEU A 34 8.61 1.19 -24.41
C LEU A 34 8.21 0.18 -23.33
N LEU A 35 9.17 -0.31 -22.53
CA LEU A 35 8.89 -1.22 -21.42
C LEU A 35 7.95 -0.55 -20.41
N LEU A 36 8.22 0.71 -20.02
CA LEU A 36 7.35 1.46 -19.12
C LEU A 36 5.95 1.69 -19.71
N LEU A 37 5.83 1.97 -21.02
CA LEU A 37 4.53 2.14 -21.69
C LEU A 37 3.73 0.83 -21.78
N VAL A 38 4.40 -0.29 -22.05
CA VAL A 38 3.77 -1.61 -22.10
C VAL A 38 3.31 -2.03 -20.70
N GLU A 39 4.14 -1.83 -19.68
CA GLU A 39 3.81 -2.13 -18.29
C GLU A 39 2.62 -1.28 -17.81
N THR A 40 2.66 0.04 -17.99
CA THR A 40 1.55 0.93 -17.59
C THR A 40 0.25 0.62 -18.35
N GLY A 41 0.32 0.30 -19.64
CA GLY A 41 -0.84 -0.15 -20.42
C GLY A 41 -1.42 -1.48 -19.94
N SER A 42 -0.57 -2.43 -19.56
CA SER A 42 -1.00 -3.73 -19.03
C SER A 42 -1.64 -3.61 -17.63
N LEU A 43 -1.12 -2.73 -16.77
CA LEU A 43 -1.70 -2.42 -15.46
C LEU A 43 -3.09 -1.77 -15.58
N ALA A 44 -3.31 -0.95 -16.61
CA ALA A 44 -4.62 -0.36 -16.88
C ALA A 44 -5.66 -1.40 -17.35
N ALA A 45 -5.21 -2.47 -18.02
CA ALA A 45 -6.08 -3.54 -18.51
C ALA A 45 -6.43 -4.58 -17.42
N GLN A 46 -5.62 -4.69 -16.37
CA GLN A 46 -5.85 -5.58 -15.23
C GLN A 46 -5.70 -4.80 -13.92
N PRO A 47 -6.78 -4.12 -13.45
CA PRO A 47 -6.73 -3.41 -12.18
C PRO A 47 -6.48 -4.41 -11.06
N ALA A 48 -5.24 -4.44 -10.59
CA ALA A 48 -4.78 -5.28 -9.50
C ALA A 48 -4.13 -4.40 -8.43
N GLU A 49 -4.25 -4.83 -7.18
CA GLU A 49 -3.51 -4.21 -6.08
C GLU A 49 -2.00 -4.44 -6.31
N PRO A 50 -1.14 -3.46 -5.98
CA PRO A 50 -1.40 -2.26 -5.17
C PRO A 50 -1.84 -1.01 -5.96
N PHE A 51 -1.90 -1.07 -7.30
CA PHE A 51 -2.10 0.10 -8.17
C PHE A 51 -3.56 0.54 -8.30
N PHE A 52 -4.50 -0.38 -8.11
CA PHE A 52 -5.94 -0.10 -8.10
C PHE A 52 -6.56 -0.56 -6.79
N ARG A 53 -7.01 0.40 -5.97
CA ARG A 53 -7.73 0.17 -4.71
C ARG A 53 -9.22 0.36 -4.95
N ARG A 54 -10.06 -0.44 -4.29
CA ARG A 54 -11.51 -0.35 -4.47
C ARG A 54 -12.03 0.96 -3.85
N ALA A 55 -13.00 1.61 -4.48
CA ALA A 55 -13.57 2.86 -3.96
C ALA A 55 -14.15 2.68 -2.54
N GLU A 56 -14.72 1.50 -2.26
CA GLU A 56 -15.25 1.14 -0.95
C GLU A 56 -14.16 1.01 0.13
N GLU A 57 -12.97 0.55 -0.24
CA GLU A 57 -11.80 0.47 0.65
C GLU A 57 -11.31 1.88 1.02
N VAL A 58 -11.19 2.75 0.02
CA VAL A 58 -10.80 4.15 0.23
C VAL A 58 -11.85 4.88 1.08
N ALA A 59 -13.14 4.60 0.88
CA ALA A 59 -14.20 5.15 1.71
C ALA A 59 -14.09 4.67 3.18
N ALA A 60 -13.75 3.39 3.42
CA ALA A 60 -13.47 2.89 4.76
C ALA A 60 -12.25 3.60 5.39
N PHE A 61 -11.16 3.81 4.64
CA PHE A 61 -10.00 4.54 5.15
C PHE A 61 -10.35 6.00 5.51
N GLN A 62 -11.17 6.64 4.69
CA GLN A 62 -11.63 8.01 4.93
C GLN A 62 -12.58 8.13 6.12
N CYS A 63 -13.32 7.08 6.48
CA CYS A 63 -14.07 7.05 7.74
C CYS A 63 -13.14 7.29 8.94
N LEU A 64 -11.98 6.64 8.95
CA LEU A 64 -10.97 6.83 10.01
C LEU A 64 -10.31 8.22 9.94
N ALA A 65 -10.29 8.88 8.79
CA ALA A 65 -9.69 10.21 8.67
C ALA A 65 -10.52 11.31 9.36
N ASN A 66 -11.83 11.09 9.53
CA ASN A 66 -12.76 12.07 10.09
C ASN A 66 -13.00 11.92 11.60
N GLN A 67 -12.28 11.03 12.27
CA GLN A 67 -12.40 10.83 13.70
C GLN A 67 -11.89 12.04 14.51
N GLU A 68 -12.50 12.28 15.67
CA GLU A 68 -12.11 13.39 16.56
C GLU A 68 -10.77 13.14 17.27
N GLN A 69 -10.51 11.88 17.62
CA GLN A 69 -9.31 11.48 18.33
C GLN A 69 -8.16 11.25 17.35
N ARG A 70 -7.08 12.02 17.51
CA ARG A 70 -5.84 11.78 16.77
C ARG A 70 -5.07 10.66 17.45
N ASP A 71 -4.14 10.06 16.70
CA ASP A 71 -3.16 9.11 17.24
C ASP A 71 -3.74 7.75 17.70
N VAL A 72 -4.82 7.30 17.04
CA VAL A 72 -5.43 5.99 17.31
C VAL A 72 -4.63 4.85 16.67
N VAL A 73 -4.70 3.67 17.27
CA VAL A 73 -4.05 2.45 16.80
C VAL A 73 -5.07 1.54 16.14
N VAL A 74 -4.78 1.16 14.89
CA VAL A 74 -5.61 0.26 14.09
C VAL A 74 -4.94 -1.09 13.93
N LEU A 75 -5.66 -2.16 14.30
CA LEU A 75 -5.30 -3.53 13.98
C LEU A 75 -5.89 -3.89 12.61
N ALA A 76 -5.03 -4.31 11.69
CA ALA A 76 -5.40 -4.74 10.35
C ALA A 76 -4.45 -5.84 9.86
N SER A 77 -4.76 -6.45 8.72
CA SER A 77 -3.80 -7.26 7.97
C SER A 77 -2.58 -6.44 7.55
N TYR A 78 -1.50 -7.13 7.13
CA TYR A 78 -0.30 -6.45 6.64
C TYR A 78 -0.59 -5.59 5.41
N GLU A 79 -1.38 -6.13 4.47
CA GLU A 79 -1.73 -5.48 3.21
C GLU A 79 -2.52 -4.20 3.45
N THR A 80 -3.55 -4.27 4.31
CA THR A 80 -4.37 -3.12 4.69
C THR A 80 -3.57 -2.12 5.51
N GLY A 81 -2.84 -2.57 6.54
CA GLY A 81 -2.03 -1.73 7.42
C GLY A 81 -0.91 -1.01 6.68
N ASN A 82 -0.36 -1.60 5.62
CA ASN A 82 0.64 -0.95 4.77
C ASN A 82 0.05 0.16 3.89
N ALA A 83 -1.24 0.10 3.56
CA ALA A 83 -1.91 1.10 2.73
C ALA A 83 -2.57 2.22 3.56
N LEU A 84 -3.24 1.86 4.66
CA LEU A 84 -4.09 2.73 5.47
C LEU A 84 -3.48 4.12 5.80
N PRO A 85 -2.21 4.23 6.22
CA PRO A 85 -1.63 5.52 6.63
C PRO A 85 -1.53 6.55 5.51
N ALA A 86 -1.61 6.14 4.24
CA ALA A 86 -1.62 7.08 3.11
C ALA A 86 -2.94 7.86 2.97
N TRP A 87 -4.02 7.43 3.61
CA TRP A 87 -5.35 8.06 3.55
C TRP A 87 -5.84 8.63 4.88
N SER A 88 -5.32 8.14 6.00
CA SER A 88 -5.77 8.55 7.34
C SER A 88 -4.59 8.71 8.31
N PRO A 89 -4.59 9.74 9.17
CA PRO A 89 -3.54 9.96 10.16
C PRO A 89 -3.71 9.03 11.37
N VAL A 90 -3.44 7.73 11.18
CA VAL A 90 -3.56 6.68 12.19
C VAL A 90 -2.28 5.88 12.33
N PHE A 91 -2.09 5.29 13.51
CA PHE A 91 -1.08 4.26 13.72
C PHE A 91 -1.64 2.90 13.35
N VAL A 92 -0.79 2.04 12.80
CA VAL A 92 -1.12 0.66 12.46
C VAL A 92 -0.21 -0.26 13.24
N VAL A 93 -0.75 -1.37 13.77
CA VAL A 93 0.04 -2.34 14.54
C VAL A 93 1.20 -2.90 13.71
N VAL A 94 0.92 -3.22 12.44
CA VAL A 94 1.95 -3.56 11.45
C VAL A 94 1.60 -2.86 10.14
N GLY A 95 2.57 -2.15 9.58
CA GLY A 95 2.47 -1.46 8.30
C GLY A 95 3.77 -0.75 7.94
N HIS A 96 3.84 -0.17 6.73
CA HIS A 96 5.03 0.53 6.22
C HIS A 96 6.35 -0.27 6.33
N GLY A 97 6.32 -1.51 5.82
CA GLY A 97 7.48 -2.39 5.63
C GLY A 97 8.57 -2.32 6.72
N PRO A 98 9.80 -1.87 6.38
CA PRO A 98 10.98 -1.94 7.26
C PRO A 98 10.89 -1.10 8.55
N GLU A 99 9.83 -0.31 8.72
CA GLU A 99 9.65 0.59 9.87
C GLU A 99 8.89 -0.06 11.03
N SER A 100 8.23 -1.21 10.80
CA SER A 100 7.56 -1.99 11.85
C SER A 100 8.57 -2.80 12.67
N ALA A 101 9.03 -2.24 13.80
CA ALA A 101 9.81 -3.00 14.79
C ALA A 101 8.99 -4.20 15.30
N GLY A 102 9.62 -5.38 15.38
CA GLY A 102 8.95 -6.58 15.92
C GLY A 102 7.99 -7.31 14.96
N MET A 103 8.03 -7.00 13.65
CA MET A 103 7.15 -7.63 12.64
C MET A 103 7.15 -9.17 12.67
N ALA A 104 8.30 -9.81 12.93
CA ALA A 104 8.40 -11.27 13.01
C ALA A 104 7.57 -11.88 14.15
N GLU A 105 7.34 -11.13 15.23
CA GLU A 105 6.52 -11.54 16.37
C GLU A 105 5.05 -11.13 16.19
N LEU A 106 4.81 -9.95 15.62
CA LEU A 106 3.45 -9.40 15.47
C LEU A 106 2.64 -10.10 14.38
N LEU A 107 3.24 -10.47 13.24
CA LEU A 107 2.50 -11.10 12.15
C LEU A 107 1.80 -12.41 12.54
N PRO A 108 2.46 -13.37 13.25
CA PRO A 108 1.77 -14.54 13.76
C PRO A 108 0.62 -14.19 14.71
N ARG A 109 0.79 -13.20 15.57
CA ARG A 109 -0.23 -12.75 16.53
C ARG A 109 -1.45 -12.16 15.82
N ILE A 110 -1.24 -11.34 14.80
CA ILE A 110 -2.30 -10.78 13.94
C ILE A 110 -3.03 -11.90 13.21
N LYS A 111 -2.29 -12.85 12.61
CA LYS A 111 -2.91 -14.00 11.93
C LYS A 111 -3.78 -14.79 12.90
N SER A 112 -3.26 -15.14 14.09
CA SER A 112 -4.03 -15.82 15.12
C SER A 112 -5.25 -15.02 15.54
N PHE A 113 -5.18 -13.69 15.63
CA PHE A 113 -6.36 -12.88 15.97
C PHE A 113 -7.54 -13.08 15.01
N TYR A 114 -7.28 -13.13 13.70
CA TYR A 114 -8.33 -13.33 12.68
C TYR A 114 -8.71 -14.81 12.46
N ASP A 115 -7.94 -15.75 13.00
CA ASP A 115 -8.24 -17.19 12.95
C ASP A 115 -9.53 -17.51 13.72
N ILE A 116 -10.39 -18.38 13.19
CA ILE A 116 -11.67 -18.75 13.81
C ILE A 116 -11.49 -19.46 15.16
N ASP A 117 -10.42 -20.24 15.32
CA ASP A 117 -10.18 -21.07 16.50
C ASP A 117 -9.68 -20.25 17.70
N THR A 118 -9.33 -18.99 17.50
CA THR A 118 -8.85 -18.13 18.58
C THR A 118 -10.00 -17.81 19.54
N PRO A 119 -9.82 -17.97 20.87
CA PRO A 119 -10.84 -17.61 21.84
C PRO A 119 -11.05 -16.10 21.96
N ALA A 120 -12.28 -15.67 22.25
CA ALA A 120 -12.62 -14.26 22.48
C ALA A 120 -11.72 -13.58 23.54
N GLY A 121 -11.41 -14.27 24.64
CA GLY A 121 -10.53 -13.74 25.68
C GLY A 121 -9.08 -13.51 25.21
N ALA A 122 -8.57 -14.35 24.30
CA ALA A 122 -7.24 -14.16 23.71
C ALA A 122 -7.22 -12.98 22.74
N ARG A 123 -8.31 -12.77 21.98
CA ARG A 123 -8.48 -11.57 21.13
C ARG A 123 -8.49 -10.31 21.98
N LEU A 124 -9.30 -10.28 23.03
CA LEU A 124 -9.39 -9.13 23.93
C LEU A 124 -8.03 -8.81 24.58
N ALA A 125 -7.31 -9.82 25.05
CA ALA A 125 -5.97 -9.64 25.62
C ALA A 125 -4.99 -9.04 24.61
N LEU A 126 -5.05 -9.46 23.34
CA LEU A 126 -4.22 -8.89 22.28
C LEU A 126 -4.54 -7.42 22.02
N LEU A 127 -5.83 -7.08 21.93
CA LEU A 127 -6.28 -5.70 21.72
C LEU A 127 -5.82 -4.77 22.84
N GLN A 128 -5.90 -5.24 24.09
CA GLN A 128 -5.44 -4.49 25.26
C GLN A 128 -3.91 -4.34 25.32
N ASP A 129 -3.17 -5.42 25.04
CA ASP A 129 -1.70 -5.40 25.04
C ASP A 129 -1.14 -4.42 24.01
N LEU A 130 -1.72 -4.41 22.82
CA LEU A 130 -1.32 -3.54 21.72
C LEU A 130 -2.02 -2.16 21.73
N ARG A 131 -2.90 -1.92 22.70
CA ARG A 131 -3.73 -0.70 22.83
C ARG A 131 -4.43 -0.33 21.53
N VAL A 132 -5.06 -1.32 20.92
CA VAL A 132 -5.82 -1.16 19.67
C VAL A 132 -7.11 -0.42 19.99
N ASP A 133 -7.39 0.66 19.26
CA ASP A 133 -8.64 1.40 19.34
C ASP A 133 -9.65 0.93 18.28
N TYR A 134 -9.14 0.52 17.11
CA TYR A 134 -9.97 0.06 15.99
C TYR A 134 -9.46 -1.24 15.37
N VAL A 135 -10.39 -2.12 15.02
CA VAL A 135 -10.14 -3.32 14.23
C VAL A 135 -10.70 -3.12 12.83
N PHE A 136 -9.85 -3.29 11.83
CA PHE A 136 -10.27 -3.31 10.43
C PHE A 136 -10.67 -4.74 10.04
N TRP A 137 -11.70 -4.89 9.21
CA TRP A 137 -12.15 -6.17 8.68
C TRP A 137 -12.61 -6.04 7.24
N GLY A 138 -11.80 -6.52 6.31
CA GLY A 138 -12.06 -6.54 4.88
C GLY A 138 -11.58 -7.84 4.22
N PRO A 139 -11.44 -7.86 2.89
CA PRO A 139 -11.02 -9.05 2.15
C PRO A 139 -9.66 -9.62 2.58
N HIS A 140 -8.69 -8.75 2.92
CA HIS A 140 -7.36 -9.18 3.37
C HIS A 140 -7.41 -9.82 4.76
N GLU A 141 -8.23 -9.29 5.66
CA GLU A 141 -8.44 -9.86 6.99
C GLU A 141 -9.19 -11.19 6.94
N ARG A 142 -10.19 -11.30 6.06
CA ARG A 142 -10.89 -12.58 5.82
C ARG A 142 -9.99 -13.64 5.19
N ALA A 143 -8.92 -13.25 4.50
CA ALA A 143 -7.92 -14.19 4.01
C ALA A 143 -7.02 -14.76 5.13
N LEU A 144 -6.96 -14.10 6.29
CA LEU A 144 -6.22 -14.58 7.46
C LEU A 144 -7.02 -15.61 8.27
N GLY A 145 -8.35 -15.54 8.24
CA GLY A 145 -9.24 -16.52 8.86
C GLY A 145 -10.73 -16.18 8.75
N ASP A 146 -11.57 -17.15 9.08
CA ASP A 146 -13.03 -17.10 8.92
C ASP A 146 -13.77 -16.54 10.16
N TRP A 147 -13.07 -15.82 11.05
CA TRP A 147 -13.69 -15.19 12.20
C TRP A 147 -14.62 -14.03 11.81
N ASP A 148 -15.81 -14.00 12.42
CA ASP A 148 -16.77 -12.91 12.30
C ASP A 148 -16.70 -11.96 13.51
N PRO A 149 -16.21 -10.72 13.34
CA PRO A 149 -16.06 -9.75 14.42
C PRO A 149 -17.38 -9.22 14.97
N THR A 150 -18.50 -9.36 14.24
CA THR A 150 -19.81 -8.86 14.67
C THR A 150 -20.43 -9.69 15.80
N THR A 151 -19.87 -10.87 16.06
CA THR A 151 -20.30 -11.79 17.12
C THR A 151 -19.69 -11.48 18.49
N CYS A 152 -18.77 -10.52 18.57
CA CYS A 152 -18.03 -10.20 19.79
C CYS A 152 -18.63 -9.00 20.53
N ASP A 153 -18.95 -9.17 21.81
CA ASP A 153 -19.57 -8.10 22.63
C ASP A 153 -18.63 -6.90 22.92
N PHE A 154 -17.31 -7.11 22.83
CA PHE A 154 -16.30 -6.07 23.09
C PHE A 154 -15.95 -5.22 21.85
N LEU A 155 -16.63 -5.45 20.73
CA LEU A 155 -16.46 -4.69 19.48
C LEU A 155 -17.78 -4.06 19.08
N SER A 156 -17.74 -2.78 18.71
CA SER A 156 -18.90 -2.07 18.15
C SER A 156 -18.57 -1.51 16.78
N THR A 157 -19.48 -1.68 15.81
CA THR A 157 -19.32 -1.12 14.47
C THR A 157 -19.19 0.40 14.53
N TYR A 158 -18.08 0.93 14.03
CA TYR A 158 -17.80 2.36 13.90
C TYR A 158 -18.15 2.89 12.51
N CYS A 159 -17.67 2.20 11.47
CA CYS A 159 -17.99 2.52 10.07
C CYS A 159 -18.09 1.25 9.23
N GLN A 160 -18.94 1.30 8.21
CA GLN A 160 -19.05 0.26 7.19
C GLN A 160 -19.08 0.90 5.80
N ALA A 161 -18.25 0.41 4.89
CA ALA A 161 -18.24 0.81 3.49
C ALA A 161 -18.16 -0.44 2.60
N GLY A 162 -19.27 -0.81 1.98
CA GLY A 162 -19.35 -2.04 1.19
C GLY A 162 -18.99 -3.29 2.03
N PRO A 163 -18.01 -4.11 1.60
CA PRO A 163 -17.56 -5.29 2.33
C PRO A 163 -16.57 -4.96 3.46
N TYR A 164 -16.21 -3.70 3.67
CA TYR A 164 -15.26 -3.29 4.69
C TYR A 164 -15.98 -2.83 5.96
N LEU A 165 -15.53 -3.33 7.10
CA LEU A 165 -16.05 -3.01 8.42
C LEU A 165 -14.93 -2.50 9.31
N ILE A 166 -15.18 -1.42 10.03
CA ILE A 166 -14.29 -0.88 11.06
C ILE A 166 -15.04 -0.97 12.37
N LEU A 167 -14.44 -1.63 13.34
CA LEU A 167 -15.01 -1.81 14.67
C LEU A 167 -14.16 -1.08 15.70
N SER A 168 -14.79 -0.35 16.62
CA SER A 168 -14.10 0.22 17.78
C SER A 168 -14.06 -0.80 18.92
N THR A 169 -12.95 -0.80 19.66
CA THR A 169 -12.83 -1.53 20.92
C THR A 169 -13.48 -0.75 22.04
N GLN A 170 -14.18 -1.44 22.94
CA GLN A 170 -14.80 -0.85 24.15
C GLN A 170 -13.88 -0.94 25.36
#